data_AF-A0A7Y5IUK7-F1
#
_entry.id   AF-A0A7Y5IUK7-F1
#
_cell.length_a   1.000
_cell.length_b   1.000
_cell.length_c   1.000
_cell.angle_alpha   90.00
_cell.angle_beta   90.00
_cell.angle_gamma   90.00
#
_symmetry.space_group_name_H-M   'P 1'
#
loop_
_entity.id
_entity.type
_entity.pdbx_description
1 polymer ?
#
loop_
_entity_poly.entity_id
_entity_poly.type
_entity_poly.pdbx_seq_one_letter_code
_entity_poly.pdbx_strand_id
1 'polypeptide(L)'
;MGKIIDVEKLVIRDPEGNIRAYLGVESDGTTQLVFVGKTGHIRATLSVNENDAPSLSLTDRGGLKRAGLALSDKGVASLNFYDPSGKCRMTINVDPQGVPRVGMVDNSGILRSLLTIYLDGTPTIQLFNTAGKPVFQAPESTAFVG
;
A
#
# COMPACT_ATOMS: atom_id res chain seq x y z
N MET A 1 -1.36 -38.02 0.65
CA MET A 1 -2.55 -37.25 1.11
C MET A 1 -2.14 -36.51 2.38
N GLY A 2 -2.22 -35.17 2.41
CA GLY A 2 -1.78 -34.37 3.56
C GLY A 2 -2.83 -34.33 4.68
N LYS A 3 -2.40 -34.12 5.93
CA LYS A 3 -3.31 -33.90 7.06
C LYS A 3 -3.87 -32.48 6.99
N ILE A 4 -5.20 -32.35 7.03
CA ILE A 4 -5.90 -31.05 7.09
C ILE A 4 -6.03 -30.63 8.56
N ILE A 5 -5.82 -29.35 8.83
CA ILE A 5 -6.16 -28.70 10.10
C ILE A 5 -7.25 -27.68 9.78
N ASP A 6 -8.43 -27.87 10.33
CA ASP A 6 -9.59 -26.99 10.19
C ASP A 6 -9.88 -26.32 11.53
N VAL A 7 -9.67 -25.00 11.60
CA VAL A 7 -9.79 -24.18 12.82
C VAL A 7 -10.20 -22.76 12.43
N GLU A 8 -10.99 -22.11 13.28
CA GLU A 8 -11.36 -20.71 13.09
C GLU A 8 -10.16 -19.76 13.26
N LYS A 9 -9.25 -20.10 14.18
CA LYS A 9 -8.07 -19.30 14.48
C LYS A 9 -6.89 -20.18 14.89
N LEU A 10 -5.76 -19.98 14.22
CA LEU A 10 -4.46 -20.51 14.61
C LEU A 10 -3.67 -19.41 15.33
N VAL A 11 -3.22 -19.66 16.55
CA VAL A 11 -2.43 -18.71 17.35
C VAL A 11 -1.06 -19.30 17.65
N ILE A 12 -0.01 -18.55 17.35
CA ILE A 12 1.38 -18.90 17.66
C ILE A 12 1.83 -18.06 18.85
N ARG A 13 2.31 -18.72 19.90
CA ARG A 13 2.86 -18.09 21.11
C ARG A 13 4.33 -18.43 21.29
N ASP A 14 5.07 -17.54 21.95
CA ASP A 14 6.42 -17.83 22.44
C ASP A 14 6.38 -18.61 23.78
N PRO A 15 7.53 -19.07 24.32
CA PRO A 15 7.57 -19.82 25.59
C PRO A 15 6.99 -19.05 26.79
N GLU A 16 7.04 -17.72 26.76
CA GLU A 16 6.46 -16.86 27.77
C GLU A 16 4.94 -16.68 27.62
N GLY A 17 4.33 -17.26 26.58
CA GLY A 17 2.89 -17.21 26.31
C GLY A 17 2.44 -16.00 25.50
N ASN A 18 3.35 -15.13 25.07
CA ASN A 18 3.02 -13.96 24.26
C ASN A 18 2.68 -14.37 22.82
N ILE A 19 1.67 -13.74 22.23
CA ILE A 19 1.31 -13.96 20.84
C ILE A 19 2.42 -13.42 19.92
N ARG A 20 2.83 -14.23 18.95
CA ARG A 20 3.83 -13.90 17.92
C ARG A 20 3.27 -13.90 16.51
N ALA A 21 2.22 -14.68 16.28
CA ALA A 21 1.44 -14.58 15.07
C ALA A 21 0.05 -15.18 15.28
N TYR A 22 -0.89 -14.83 14.41
CA TYR A 22 -2.16 -15.55 14.29
C TYR A 22 -2.71 -15.50 12.87
N LEU A 23 -3.45 -16.54 12.49
CA LEU A 23 -4.23 -16.64 11.26
C LEU A 23 -5.69 -16.89 11.65
N GLY A 24 -6.62 -16.11 11.11
CA GLY A 24 -8.04 -16.36 11.34
C GLY A 24 -8.95 -15.36 10.64
N VAL A 25 -10.25 -15.53 10.85
CA VAL A 25 -11.30 -14.62 10.41
C VAL A 25 -11.74 -13.77 11.59
N GLU A 26 -11.77 -12.45 11.42
CA GLU A 26 -12.27 -11.51 12.41
C GLU A 26 -13.80 -11.39 12.32
N SER A 27 -14.44 -10.79 13.33
CA SER A 27 -15.90 -10.67 13.39
C SER A 27 -16.53 -9.85 12.26
N ASP A 28 -15.73 -9.03 11.59
CA ASP A 28 -16.13 -8.23 10.42
C ASP A 28 -15.96 -8.99 9.09
N GLY A 29 -15.54 -10.26 9.13
CA GLY A 29 -15.27 -11.08 7.95
C GLY A 29 -13.86 -10.93 7.38
N THR A 30 -13.03 -10.04 7.92
CA THR A 30 -11.64 -9.88 7.50
C THR A 30 -10.87 -11.16 7.79
N THR A 31 -10.28 -11.77 6.75
CA THR A 31 -9.32 -12.86 6.93
C THR A 31 -7.93 -12.28 7.04
N GLN A 32 -7.15 -12.66 8.06
CA GLN A 32 -5.82 -12.10 8.26
C GLN A 32 -4.79 -13.07 8.81
N LEU A 33 -3.56 -12.96 8.31
CA LEU A 33 -2.33 -13.44 8.93
C LEU A 33 -1.58 -12.24 9.51
N VAL A 34 -1.41 -12.24 10.83
CA VAL A 34 -0.81 -11.15 11.58
C VAL A 34 0.46 -11.62 12.28
N PHE A 35 1.52 -10.83 12.18
CA PHE A 35 2.77 -11.01 12.93
C PHE A 35 2.88 -9.96 14.03
N VAL A 36 3.21 -10.41 15.24
CA VAL A 36 3.26 -9.59 16.45
C VAL A 36 4.70 -9.53 16.97
N GLY A 37 5.20 -8.32 17.17
CA GLY A 37 6.56 -8.05 17.62
C GLY A 37 6.73 -8.30 19.12
N LYS A 38 8.00 -8.25 19.58
CA LYS A 38 8.36 -8.51 20.99
C LYS A 38 7.56 -7.70 22.01
N THR A 39 7.20 -6.46 21.66
CA THR A 39 6.45 -5.53 22.50
C THR A 39 4.92 -5.70 22.43
N GLY A 40 4.42 -6.72 21.73
CA GLY A 40 2.97 -6.96 21.57
C GLY A 40 2.31 -6.17 20.45
N HIS A 41 3.03 -5.30 19.74
CA HIS A 41 2.49 -4.55 18.59
C HIS A 41 2.53 -5.36 17.30
N ILE A 42 1.51 -5.18 16.46
CA ILE A 42 1.46 -5.72 15.09
C ILE A 42 2.63 -5.15 14.28
N ARG A 43 3.30 -6.01 13.53
CA ARG A 43 4.47 -5.69 12.70
C ARG A 43 4.23 -5.90 11.22
N ALA A 44 3.40 -6.87 10.89
CA ALA A 44 2.97 -7.12 9.53
C ALA A 44 1.59 -7.78 9.54
N THR A 45 0.79 -7.46 8.53
CA THR A 45 -0.52 -8.08 8.30
C THR A 45 -0.67 -8.37 6.82
N LEU A 46 -0.98 -9.62 6.48
CA LEU A 46 -1.55 -10.01 5.19
C LEU A 46 -3.04 -10.24 5.42
N SER A 47 -3.91 -9.56 4.69
CA SER A 47 -5.36 -9.65 4.89
C SER A 47 -6.15 -9.62 3.60
N VAL A 48 -7.39 -10.09 3.67
CA VAL A 48 -8.47 -9.82 2.73
C VAL A 48 -9.58 -9.16 3.54
N ASN A 49 -9.97 -7.95 3.16
CA ASN A 49 -11.01 -7.21 3.87
C ASN A 49 -12.43 -7.67 3.49
N GLU A 50 -13.45 -7.08 4.11
CA GLU A 50 -14.87 -7.36 3.85
C GLU A 50 -15.33 -7.15 2.39
N ASN A 51 -14.56 -6.39 1.59
CA ASN A 51 -14.83 -6.14 0.17
C ASN A 51 -14.00 -7.05 -0.76
N ASP A 52 -13.45 -8.14 -0.23
CA ASP A 52 -12.58 -9.09 -0.93
C ASP A 52 -11.29 -8.46 -1.49
N ALA A 53 -10.86 -7.32 -0.93
CA ALA A 53 -9.65 -6.63 -1.35
C ALA A 53 -8.44 -7.10 -0.54
N PRO A 54 -7.43 -7.72 -1.18
CA PRO A 54 -6.22 -8.17 -0.49
C PRO A 54 -5.27 -7.03 -0.18
N SER A 55 -4.59 -7.13 0.96
CA SER A 55 -3.53 -6.20 1.35
C SER A 55 -2.40 -6.87 2.15
N LEU A 56 -1.19 -6.37 1.99
CA LEU A 56 -0.04 -6.61 2.84
C LEU A 56 0.38 -5.27 3.44
N SER A 57 0.63 -5.22 4.75
CA SER A 57 1.07 -4.01 5.45
C SER A 57 2.26 -4.29 6.36
N LEU A 58 3.16 -3.32 6.48
CA LEU A 58 4.24 -3.29 7.45
C LEU A 58 4.02 -2.13 8.42
N THR A 59 4.13 -2.41 9.71
CA THR A 59 3.82 -1.47 10.80
C THR A 59 5.06 -1.24 11.66
N ASP A 60 5.30 0.02 12.05
CA ASP A 60 6.42 0.39 12.89
C ASP A 60 6.21 0.09 14.39
N ARG A 61 7.14 0.53 15.24
CA ARG A 61 7.09 0.26 16.69
C ARG A 61 6.01 1.08 17.40
N GLY A 62 5.60 2.20 16.83
CA GLY A 62 4.52 3.05 17.33
C GLY A 62 3.13 2.64 16.83
N GLY A 63 3.02 1.55 16.06
CA GLY A 63 1.74 1.09 15.51
C GLY A 63 1.33 1.78 14.20
N LEU A 64 2.20 2.56 13.58
CA LEU A 64 1.91 3.25 12.32
C LEU A 64 2.36 2.44 11.11
N LYS A 65 1.48 2.32 10.10
CA LYS A 65 1.78 1.71 8.81
C LYS A 65 2.92 2.48 8.12
N ARG A 66 3.91 1.75 7.59
CA ARG A 66 5.09 2.30 6.87
C ARG A 66 5.17 1.90 5.43
N ALA A 67 4.62 0.75 5.10
CA ALA A 67 4.47 0.31 3.72
C ALA A 67 3.18 -0.50 3.60
N GLY A 68 2.60 -0.51 2.40
CA GLY A 68 1.61 -1.52 2.07
C GLY A 68 1.45 -1.75 0.58
N LEU A 69 1.18 -3.00 0.23
CA LEU A 69 0.78 -3.46 -1.09
C LEU A 69 -0.70 -3.83 -1.01
N ALA A 70 -1.55 -3.30 -1.88
CA ALA A 70 -2.98 -3.59 -1.84
C ALA A 70 -3.61 -3.51 -3.23
N LEU A 71 -4.70 -4.25 -3.40
CA LEU A 71 -5.70 -3.95 -4.43
C LEU A 71 -6.78 -3.05 -3.82
N SER A 72 -7.31 -2.10 -4.60
CA SER A 72 -8.56 -1.45 -4.24
C SER A 72 -9.76 -2.39 -4.51
N ASP A 73 -10.94 -1.99 -4.06
CA ASP A 73 -12.24 -2.56 -4.43
C ASP A 73 -12.45 -2.72 -5.95
N LYS A 74 -11.82 -1.85 -6.74
CA LYS A 74 -11.82 -1.84 -8.22
C LYS A 74 -10.63 -2.58 -8.83
N GLY A 75 -9.86 -3.32 -8.04
CA GLY A 75 -8.69 -4.08 -8.50
C GLY A 75 -7.45 -3.23 -8.82
N VAL A 76 -7.42 -1.96 -8.40
CA VAL A 76 -6.27 -1.08 -8.64
C VAL A 76 -5.13 -1.49 -7.73
N ALA A 77 -4.04 -1.98 -8.30
CA ALA A 77 -2.84 -2.36 -7.56
C ALA A 77 -2.04 -1.13 -7.14
N SER A 78 -1.67 -1.07 -5.85
CA SER A 78 -0.81 0.00 -5.32
C SER A 78 0.19 -0.51 -4.28
N LEU A 79 1.40 0.03 -4.33
CA LEU A 79 2.43 -0.04 -3.31
C LEU A 79 2.68 1.39 -2.78
N ASN A 80 2.45 1.60 -1.49
CA ASN A 80 2.55 2.91 -0.86
C ASN A 80 3.56 2.89 0.30
N PHE A 81 4.30 3.98 0.47
CA PHE A 81 5.21 4.21 1.60
C PHE A 81 4.77 5.43 2.41
N TYR A 82 4.92 5.35 3.74
CA TYR A 82 4.38 6.33 4.67
C TYR A 82 5.45 6.91 5.61
N ASP A 83 5.37 8.20 5.90
CA ASP A 83 6.27 8.90 6.82
C ASP A 83 5.93 8.67 8.30
N PRO A 84 6.73 9.22 9.26
CA PRO A 84 6.46 9.04 10.69
C PRO A 84 5.18 9.61 11.25
N SER A 85 4.49 10.45 10.50
CA SER A 85 3.15 10.92 10.85
C SER A 85 2.03 10.06 10.24
N GLY A 86 2.38 8.99 9.51
CA GLY A 86 1.43 8.13 8.81
C GLY A 86 0.94 8.67 7.47
N LYS A 87 1.57 9.72 6.92
CA LYS A 87 1.19 10.27 5.62
C LYS A 87 1.86 9.51 4.48
N CYS A 88 1.11 9.19 3.44
CA CYS A 88 1.67 8.58 2.22
C CYS A 88 2.62 9.56 1.52
N ARG A 89 3.86 9.13 1.26
CA ARG A 89 4.92 9.94 0.62
C ARG A 89 5.37 9.43 -0.73
N MET A 90 5.09 8.18 -1.02
CA MET A 90 5.39 7.58 -2.31
C MET A 90 4.31 6.57 -2.66
N THR A 91 3.89 6.59 -3.92
CA THR A 91 2.94 5.64 -4.48
C THR A 91 3.51 5.04 -5.77
N ILE A 92 3.35 3.75 -5.93
CA ILE A 92 3.60 3.00 -7.15
C ILE A 92 2.29 2.29 -7.45
N ASN A 93 1.64 2.59 -8.58
CA ASN A 93 0.33 2.02 -8.88
C ASN A 93 0.14 1.82 -10.37
N VAL A 94 -0.86 1.01 -10.72
CA VAL A 94 -1.40 0.92 -12.08
C VAL A 94 -2.85 1.33 -11.99
N ASP A 95 -3.23 2.40 -12.69
CA ASP A 95 -4.59 2.91 -12.63
C ASP A 95 -5.61 1.96 -13.31
N PRO A 96 -6.93 2.19 -13.19
CA PRO A 96 -7.94 1.31 -13.78
C PRO A 96 -7.85 1.12 -15.30
N GLN A 97 -7.14 1.99 -16.01
CA GLN A 97 -6.94 1.87 -17.45
C GLN A 97 -5.65 1.10 -17.78
N GLY A 98 -4.85 0.71 -16.79
CA GLY A 98 -3.59 0.01 -17.01
C GLY A 98 -2.37 0.95 -17.11
N VAL A 99 -2.53 2.24 -16.80
CA VAL A 99 -1.43 3.21 -16.86
C VAL A 99 -0.58 3.10 -15.58
N PRO A 100 0.69 2.65 -15.67
CA PRO A 100 1.59 2.60 -14.51
C PRO A 100 2.08 3.99 -14.12
N ARG A 101 2.18 4.22 -12.81
CA ARG A 101 2.57 5.50 -12.21
C ARG A 101 3.51 5.30 -11.02
N VAL A 102 4.49 6.19 -10.88
CA VAL A 102 5.29 6.36 -9.66
C VAL A 102 5.24 7.82 -9.23
N GLY A 103 4.70 8.09 -8.05
CA GLY A 103 4.51 9.44 -7.54
C GLY A 103 5.20 9.67 -6.20
N MET A 104 5.77 10.85 -6.00
CA MET A 104 6.23 11.33 -4.68
C MET A 104 5.40 12.52 -4.22
N VAL A 105 4.95 12.47 -2.97
CA VAL A 105 4.04 13.44 -2.35
C VAL A 105 4.80 14.24 -1.29
N ASP A 106 4.53 15.53 -1.13
CA ASP A 106 5.10 16.36 -0.08
C ASP A 106 4.36 16.24 1.27
N ASN A 107 4.81 16.98 2.30
CA ASN A 107 4.21 16.90 3.64
C ASN A 107 2.79 17.50 3.72
N SER A 108 2.44 18.33 2.74
CA SER A 108 1.10 18.92 2.61
C SER A 108 0.15 18.01 1.83
N GLY A 109 0.61 16.82 1.39
CA GLY A 109 -0.18 15.91 0.58
C GLY A 109 -0.18 16.24 -0.91
N ILE A 110 0.71 17.13 -1.37
CA ILE A 110 0.76 17.55 -2.77
C ILE A 110 1.73 16.68 -3.55
N LEU A 111 1.30 16.11 -4.67
CA LEU A 111 2.16 15.37 -5.60
C LEU A 111 3.24 16.31 -6.16
N ARG A 112 4.51 15.96 -6.04
CA ARG A 112 5.66 16.79 -6.48
C ARG A 112 6.43 16.22 -7.65
N SER A 113 6.35 14.92 -7.85
CA SER A 113 6.91 14.26 -9.02
C SER A 113 6.03 13.09 -9.41
N LEU A 114 5.94 12.85 -10.72
CA LEU A 114 5.18 11.76 -11.29
C LEU A 114 5.92 11.19 -12.49
N LEU A 115 6.18 9.89 -12.48
CA LEU A 115 6.55 9.11 -13.65
C LEU A 115 5.30 8.36 -14.13
N THR A 116 5.01 8.41 -15.43
CA THR A 116 3.84 7.77 -16.05
C THR A 116 4.26 7.12 -17.37
N ILE A 117 3.66 5.99 -17.74
CA ILE A 117 3.68 5.49 -19.13
C ILE A 117 2.24 5.42 -19.59
N TYR A 118 1.86 6.28 -20.54
CA TYR A 118 0.50 6.29 -21.07
C TYR A 118 0.21 5.05 -21.94
N LEU A 119 -1.07 4.84 -22.25
CA LEU A 119 -1.53 3.67 -23.01
C LEU A 119 -0.94 3.58 -24.43
N ASP A 120 -0.59 4.73 -25.01
CA ASP A 120 0.10 4.82 -26.29
C ASP A 120 1.61 4.52 -26.20
N GLY A 121 2.10 4.18 -25.00
CA GLY A 121 3.50 3.91 -24.71
C GLY A 121 4.32 5.16 -24.40
N THR A 122 3.73 6.36 -24.43
CA THR A 122 4.45 7.61 -24.16
C THR A 122 4.90 7.64 -22.70
N PRO A 123 6.22 7.62 -22.42
CA PRO A 123 6.72 7.82 -21.06
C PRO A 123 6.62 9.31 -20.73
N THR A 124 6.31 9.68 -19.49
CA THR A 124 6.25 11.08 -19.06
C THR A 124 6.77 11.24 -17.64
N ILE A 125 7.58 12.27 -17.43
CA ILE A 125 8.03 12.77 -16.13
C ILE A 125 7.40 14.15 -15.93
N GLN A 126 6.74 14.37 -14.80
CA GLN A 126 6.21 15.67 -14.39
C GLN A 126 6.79 16.07 -13.04
N LEU A 127 7.14 17.35 -12.87
CA LEU A 127 7.45 17.97 -11.58
C LEU A 127 6.44 19.08 -11.28
N PHE A 128 6.01 19.19 -10.03
CA PHE A 128 4.97 20.14 -9.60
C PHE A 128 5.49 21.12 -8.54
N ASN A 129 5.04 22.37 -8.59
CA ASN A 129 5.33 23.37 -7.56
C ASN A 129 4.48 23.18 -6.29
N THR A 130 4.67 24.08 -5.31
CA THR A 130 3.97 24.06 -4.01
C THR A 130 2.46 24.24 -4.11
N ALA A 131 1.96 24.74 -5.24
CA ALA A 131 0.53 24.86 -5.52
C ALA A 131 -0.01 23.65 -6.30
N GLY A 132 0.81 22.62 -6.54
CA GLY A 132 0.43 21.44 -7.32
C GLY A 132 0.35 21.68 -8.83
N LYS A 133 0.91 22.79 -9.34
CA LYS A 133 0.97 23.07 -10.78
C LYS A 133 2.24 22.48 -11.41
N PRO A 134 2.17 21.85 -12.60
CA PRO A 134 3.36 21.35 -13.28
C PRO A 134 4.30 22.52 -13.61
N VAL A 135 5.59 22.34 -13.33
CA VAL A 135 6.68 23.28 -13.67
C VAL A 135 7.71 22.67 -14.62
N PHE A 136 7.65 21.36 -14.81
CA PHE A 136 8.45 20.63 -15.78
C PHE A 136 7.65 19.42 -16.26
N GLN A 137 7.75 19.13 -17.55
CA GLN A 137 7.24 17.91 -18.14
C GLN A 137 8.16 17.45 -19.28
N ALA A 138 8.50 16.16 -19.32
CA ALA A 138 9.25 15.55 -20.41
C ALA A 138 8.66 14.17 -20.79
N PRO A 139 8.50 13.84 -22.09
CA PRO A 139 8.64 14.73 -23.22
C PRO A 139 7.65 15.89 -23.10
N GLU A 140 8.00 17.04 -23.69
CA GLU A 140 7.08 18.17 -23.72
C GLU A 140 5.79 17.71 -24.41
N SER A 141 4.65 17.93 -23.75
CA SER A 141 3.36 17.74 -24.42
C SER A 141 3.28 18.79 -25.52
N THR A 142 3.28 18.34 -26.77
CA THR A 142 2.99 19.22 -27.92
C THR A 142 1.53 19.71 -27.92
N ALA A 143 0.72 19.38 -26.91
CA ALA A 143 -0.71 19.66 -26.86
C ALA A 143 -1.12 20.98 -26.16
N PHE A 144 -0.17 21.85 -25.80
CA PHE A 144 -0.48 23.20 -25.28
C PHE A 144 0.17 24.31 -26.12
N VAL A 145 -0.04 24.25 -27.44
CA VAL A 145 0.10 25.42 -28.31
C VAL A 145 -1.25 25.64 -28.97
N GLY A 146 -2.07 26.47 -28.33
CA GLY A 146 -3.38 26.92 -28.80
C GLY A 146 -3.75 28.21 -28.07
#